data_AF-A0A533VGV9-F1
#
_entry.id   AF-A0A533VGV9-F1
#
_cell.length_a   1.000
_cell.length_b   1.000
_cell.length_c   1.000
_cell.angle_alpha   90.00
_cell.angle_beta   90.00
_cell.angle_gamma   90.00
#
_symmetry.space_group_name_H-M   'P 1'
#
loop_
_entity.id
_entity.type
_entity.pdbx_description
1 polymer ?
#
loop_
_entity_poly.entity_id
_entity_poly.type
_entity_poly.pdbx_seq_one_letter_code
_entity_poly.pdbx_strand_id
1 'polypeptide(L)'
;MNIPDFRKKFLKDFRALQDQFDSTYGESDRMRTIIEKQLQLCNAYRPLIKNLQESNEVTTLINNLTTKLLVLKLTGDLEKDVAKLTSRVDNLEEKLNR
;
A
#
# COMPACT_ATOMS: atom_id res chain seq x y z
N MET A 1 22.55 -24.69 7.49
CA MET A 1 22.54 -23.23 7.74
C MET A 1 21.22 -22.86 8.39
N ASN A 2 21.23 -22.47 9.68
CA ASN A 2 20.04 -21.95 10.35
C ASN A 2 19.85 -20.49 9.94
N ILE A 3 18.90 -20.21 9.04
CA ILE A 3 18.41 -18.85 8.80
C ILE A 3 18.00 -18.30 10.18
N PRO A 4 18.67 -17.26 10.69
CA PRO A 4 18.46 -16.81 12.06
C PRO A 4 17.00 -16.37 12.23
N ASP A 5 16.38 -16.79 13.32
CA ASP A 5 14.94 -16.84 13.61
C ASP A 5 14.15 -15.59 13.17
N PHE A 6 14.77 -14.41 13.29
CA PHE A 6 14.19 -13.14 12.88
C PHE A 6 13.89 -13.02 11.38
N ARG A 7 14.68 -13.64 10.49
CA ARG A 7 14.45 -13.57 9.03
C ARG A 7 13.25 -14.40 8.61
N LYS A 8 13.11 -15.61 9.19
CA LYS A 8 11.92 -16.46 8.98
C LYS A 8 10.68 -15.73 9.47
N LYS A 9 10.77 -15.07 10.62
CA LYS A 9 9.68 -14.24 11.15
C LYS A 9 9.34 -13.08 10.22
N PHE A 10 10.32 -12.31 9.75
CA PHE A 10 10.12 -11.23 8.79
C PHE A 10 9.38 -11.72 7.54
N LEU A 11 9.87 -12.78 6.90
CA LEU A 11 9.26 -13.32 5.68
C LEU A 11 7.84 -13.83 5.92
N LYS A 12 7.59 -14.48 7.07
CA LYS A 12 6.25 -14.95 7.46
C LYS A 12 5.30 -13.77 7.65
N ASP A 13 5.69 -12.77 8.43
CA ASP A 13 4.86 -11.60 8.74
C ASP A 13 4.60 -10.77 7.47
N PHE A 14 5.62 -10.61 6.63
CA PHE A 14 5.51 -9.90 5.36
C PHE A 14 4.58 -10.65 4.38
N ARG A 15 4.71 -11.98 4.28
CA ARG A 15 3.83 -12.80 3.45
C ARG A 15 2.38 -12.71 3.92
N ALA A 16 2.11 -12.77 5.22
CA ALA A 16 0.76 -12.63 5.76
C ALA A 16 0.11 -11.27 5.41
N LEU A 17 0.91 -10.18 5.36
CA LEU A 17 0.44 -8.89 4.90
C LEU A 17 0.25 -8.85 3.37
N GLN A 18 1.12 -9.52 2.62
CA GLN A 18 0.98 -9.63 1.16
C GLN A 18 -0.28 -10.42 0.77
N ASP A 19 -0.56 -11.53 1.44
CA ASP A 19 -1.77 -12.33 1.22
C ASP A 19 -3.04 -11.50 1.54
N GLN A 20 -3.00 -10.69 2.61
CA GLN A 20 -4.07 -9.74 2.92
C GLN A 20 -4.25 -8.70 1.81
N PHE A 21 -3.16 -8.15 1.29
CA PHE A 21 -3.20 -7.20 0.18
C PHE A 21 -3.84 -7.83 -1.05
N ASP A 22 -3.39 -9.02 -1.45
CA ASP A 22 -3.86 -9.72 -2.65
C ASP A 22 -5.33 -10.15 -2.53
N SER A 23 -5.81 -10.39 -1.30
CA SER A 23 -7.23 -10.68 -1.03
C SER A 23 -8.13 -9.44 -0.91
N THR A 24 -7.55 -8.24 -0.84
CA THR A 24 -8.31 -6.99 -0.78
C THR A 24 -8.55 -6.50 -2.20
N TYR A 25 -9.80 -6.23 -2.59
CA TYR A 25 -10.13 -5.69 -3.93
C TYR A 25 -11.09 -4.50 -3.79
N GLY A 26 -10.83 -3.42 -4.51
CA GLY A 26 -11.69 -2.22 -4.52
C GLY A 26 -11.68 -1.36 -3.23
N GLU A 27 -11.14 -1.85 -2.12
CA GLU A 27 -11.05 -1.11 -0.86
C GLU A 27 -9.72 -0.31 -0.77
N SER A 28 -9.63 0.80 -1.51
CA SER A 28 -8.41 1.63 -1.63
C SER A 28 -7.79 2.03 -0.28
N ASP A 29 -8.61 2.42 0.70
CA ASP A 29 -8.13 2.78 2.03
C ASP A 29 -7.56 1.58 2.80
N ARG A 30 -8.18 0.40 2.67
CA ARG A 30 -7.67 -0.82 3.32
C ARG A 30 -6.38 -1.30 2.68
N MET A 31 -6.30 -1.26 1.35
CA MET A 31 -5.07 -1.53 0.60
C MET A 31 -3.93 -0.60 1.04
N ARG A 32 -4.23 0.70 1.22
CA ARG A 32 -3.29 1.70 1.73
C ARG A 32 -2.75 1.30 3.11
N THR A 33 -3.64 0.98 4.05
CA THR A 33 -3.25 0.56 5.40
C THR A 33 -2.38 -0.69 5.40
N ILE A 34 -2.65 -1.66 4.52
CA ILE A 34 -1.84 -2.89 4.43
C ILE A 34 -0.42 -2.55 3.95
N ILE A 35 -0.28 -1.72 2.92
CA ILE A 35 1.03 -1.27 2.42
C ILE A 35 1.80 -0.50 3.50
N GLU A 36 1.13 0.35 4.29
CA GLU A 36 1.76 1.07 5.41
C GLU A 36 2.32 0.11 6.47
N LYS A 37 1.58 -0.97 6.79
CA LYS A 37 2.06 -2.03 7.69
C LYS A 37 3.27 -2.77 7.10
N GLN A 38 3.27 -3.05 5.80
CA GLN A 38 4.41 -3.68 5.12
C GLN A 38 5.65 -2.77 5.19
N LEU A 39 5.50 -1.45 4.98
CA LEU A 39 6.57 -0.48 5.11
C LEU A 39 7.13 -0.41 6.53
N GLN A 40 6.25 -0.37 7.54
CA GLN A 40 6.65 -0.38 8.95
C GLN A 40 7.46 -1.65 9.28
N LEU A 41 7.02 -2.81 8.78
CA LEU A 41 7.73 -4.07 8.96
C LEU A 41 9.12 -4.04 8.29
N CYS A 42 9.22 -3.60 7.04
CA CYS A 42 10.51 -3.45 6.36
C CYS A 42 11.47 -2.52 7.12
N ASN A 43 10.98 -1.39 7.62
CA ASN A 43 11.80 -0.43 8.38
C ASN A 43 12.27 -0.99 9.73
N ALA A 44 11.43 -1.73 10.43
CA ALA A 44 11.79 -2.35 11.71
C ALA A 44 12.90 -3.41 11.55
N TYR A 45 12.88 -4.15 10.44
CA TYR A 45 13.85 -5.23 10.18
C TYR A 45 15.08 -4.78 9.38
N ARG A 46 15.04 -3.63 8.71
CA ARG A 46 16.19 -3.04 7.98
C ARG A 46 17.51 -3.03 8.77
N PRO A 47 17.58 -2.61 10.05
CA PRO A 47 18.84 -2.64 10.80
C PRO A 47 19.33 -4.07 11.13
N LEU A 48 18.44 -5.05 11.19
CA LEU A 48 18.76 -6.46 11.46
C LEU A 48 19.24 -7.20 10.21
N ILE A 49 18.90 -6.70 9.03
CA ILE A 49 19.15 -7.31 7.71
C ILE A 49 20.36 -6.63 7.00
N LYS A 50 21.18 -5.89 7.75
CA LYS A 50 22.24 -4.99 7.24
C LYS A 50 23.37 -5.62 6.40
N ASN A 51 23.34 -6.92 6.13
CA ASN A 51 24.29 -7.58 5.22
C ASN A 51 23.95 -7.23 3.76
N LEU A 52 24.99 -6.92 2.98
CA LEU A 52 24.92 -6.17 1.71
C LEU A 52 23.94 -6.70 0.65
N GLN A 53 23.60 -8.00 0.61
CA GLN A 53 22.62 -8.54 -0.33
C GLN A 53 21.17 -8.37 0.16
N GLU A 54 20.89 -8.72 1.42
CA GLU A 54 19.53 -8.69 1.96
C GLU A 54 19.05 -7.24 2.21
N SER A 55 19.97 -6.33 2.54
CA SER A 55 19.65 -4.89 2.67
C SER A 55 19.18 -4.28 1.34
N ASN A 56 19.68 -4.78 0.20
CA ASN A 56 19.23 -4.34 -1.12
C ASN A 56 17.82 -4.85 -1.42
N GLU A 57 17.49 -6.08 -1.00
CA GLU A 57 16.14 -6.64 -1.12
C GLU A 57 15.14 -5.82 -0.29
N VAL A 58 15.45 -5.53 0.98
CA VAL A 58 14.59 -4.70 1.85
C VAL A 58 14.41 -3.30 1.26
N THR A 59 15.47 -2.70 0.69
CA THR A 59 15.39 -1.40 0.03
C THR A 59 14.48 -1.44 -1.20
N THR A 60 14.58 -2.51 -2.00
CA THR A 60 13.72 -2.73 -3.17
C THR A 60 12.26 -2.89 -2.77
N LEU A 61 11.98 -3.65 -1.70
CA LEU A 61 10.64 -3.80 -1.15
C LEU A 61 10.07 -2.46 -0.70
N ILE A 62 10.83 -1.65 0.05
CA ILE A 62 10.41 -0.32 0.50
C ILE A 62 10.08 0.57 -0.71
N ASN A 63 10.91 0.58 -1.74
CA ASN A 63 10.68 1.38 -2.94
C ASN A 63 9.39 0.94 -3.65
N ASN A 64 9.20 -0.35 -3.88
CA ASN A 64 7.99 -0.90 -4.51
C ASN A 64 6.73 -0.54 -3.72
N LEU A 65 6.76 -0.69 -2.39
CA LEU A 65 5.65 -0.34 -1.52
C LEU A 65 5.36 1.16 -1.53
N THR A 66 6.39 2.00 -1.54
CA THR A 66 6.24 3.46 -1.64
C THR A 66 5.57 3.87 -2.96
N THR A 67 5.98 3.26 -4.07
CA THR A 67 5.33 3.49 -5.38
C THR A 67 3.87 3.04 -5.36
N LYS A 68 3.57 1.84 -4.85
CA LYS A 68 2.18 1.36 -4.73
C LYS A 68 1.33 2.30 -3.86
N LEU A 69 1.88 2.78 -2.73
CA LEU A 69 1.21 3.72 -1.84
C LEU A 69 0.88 5.04 -2.54
N LEU A 70 1.82 5.56 -3.33
CA LEU A 70 1.63 6.78 -4.10
C LEU A 70 0.52 6.60 -5.15
N VAL A 71 0.53 5.50 -5.89
CA VAL A 71 -0.50 5.18 -6.88
C VAL A 71 -1.88 5.14 -6.23
N LEU A 72 -2.04 4.42 -5.11
CA LEU A 72 -3.33 4.35 -4.41
C LEU A 72 -3.82 5.71 -3.89
N LYS A 73 -2.92 6.59 -3.45
CA LYS A 73 -3.28 7.95 -3.04
C LYS A 73 -3.81 8.75 -4.24
N LEU A 74 -3.08 8.74 -5.36
CA LEU A 74 -3.49 9.43 -6.59
C LEU A 74 -4.82 8.89 -7.12
N THR A 75 -5.01 7.57 -7.15
CA THR A 75 -6.28 6.96 -7.56
C THR A 75 -7.43 7.39 -6.65
N GLY A 76 -7.25 7.34 -5.33
CA GLY A 76 -8.29 7.76 -4.39
C GLY A 76 -8.62 9.26 -4.45
N ASP A 77 -7.66 10.11 -4.78
CA ASP A 77 -7.91 11.54 -4.97
C ASP A 77 -8.68 11.80 -6.27
N LEU A 78 -8.32 11.11 -7.36
CA LEU A 78 -9.07 11.16 -8.62
C LEU A 78 -10.52 10.68 -8.47
N GLU A 79 -10.77 9.59 -7.73
CA GLU A 79 -12.12 9.09 -7.45
C GLU A 79 -12.98 10.13 -6.74
N LYS A 80 -12.42 10.84 -5.75
CA LYS A 80 -13.11 11.92 -5.03
C LYS A 80 -13.42 13.10 -5.95
N ASP A 81 -12.48 13.50 -6.79
CA ASP A 81 -12.66 14.61 -7.73
C ASP A 81 -13.74 14.29 -8.76
N VAL A 82 -13.75 13.06 -9.30
CA VAL A 82 -14.82 12.59 -10.20
C VAL A 82 -16.17 12.61 -9.49
N ALA A 83 -16.28 12.04 -8.27
CA ALA A 83 -17.54 12.05 -7.52
C ALA A 83 -18.07 13.47 -7.26
N LYS A 84 -17.16 14.41 -6.95
CA LYS A 84 -17.50 15.82 -6.78
C LYS A 84 -17.97 16.46 -8.09
N LEU A 85 -17.34 16.14 -9.21
CA LEU A 85 -17.75 16.63 -10.52
C LEU A 85 -19.12 16.06 -10.93
N THR A 86 -19.35 14.76 -10.76
CA THR A 86 -20.65 14.12 -11.00
C THR A 86 -21.75 14.80 -10.20
N SER A 87 -21.56 14.97 -8.89
CA SER A 87 -22.53 15.67 -8.05
C SER A 87 -22.80 17.12 -8.51
N ARG A 88 -21.78 17.82 -9.01
CA ARG A 88 -21.96 19.18 -9.56
C ARG A 88 -22.77 19.16 -10.87
N VAL A 89 -22.56 18.17 -11.72
CA VAL A 89 -23.33 17.97 -12.95
C VAL A 89 -24.79 17.69 -12.61
N ASP A 90 -25.06 16.73 -11.71
CA ASP A 90 -26.42 16.38 -11.27
C ASP A 90 -27.18 17.62 -10.74
N ASN A 91 -26.51 18.43 -9.92
CA ASN A 91 -27.07 19.68 -9.38
C ASN A 91 -27.36 20.73 -10.47
N LEU A 92 -26.57 20.78 -11.54
CA LEU A 92 -26.81 21.70 -12.66
C LEU A 92 -27.97 21.21 -13.52
N GLU A 93 -28.09 19.91 -13.76
CA GLU A 93 -29.21 19.30 -14.45
C GLU A 93 -30.53 19.50 -13.70
N GLU A 94 -30.54 19.35 -12.37
CA GLU A 94 -31.74 19.62 -11.56
C GLU A 94 -32.20 21.07 -11.69
N LYS A 95 -31.26 22.03 -11.68
CA LYS A 95 -31.57 23.45 -11.85
C LYS A 95 -32.07 23.79 -13.25
N LEU A 96 -31.61 23.10 -14.29
CA LEU A 96 -32.05 23.31 -15.66
C LEU A 96 -33.46 22.77 -15.91
N ASN A 97 -33.84 21.71 -15.19
CA ASN A 97 -35.14 21.04 -15.31
C ASN A 97 -36.23 21.59 -14.36
N ARG A 98 -35.96 22.68 -13.65
CA ARG A 98 -36.90 23.42 -12.78
C ARG A 98 -37.30 24.74 -13.41
#